data_AF-A0A9E5UD84-F1
#
_entry.id   AF-A0A9E5UD84-F1
#
_cell.length_a   1.000
_cell.length_b   1.000
_cell.length_c   1.000
_cell.angle_alpha   90.00
_cell.angle_beta   90.00
_cell.angle_gamma   90.00
#
_symmetry.space_group_name_H-M   'P 1'
#
loop_
_entity.id
_entity.type
_entity.pdbx_description
1 polymer ?
#
loop_
_entity_poly.entity_id
_entity_poly.type
_entity_poly.pdbx_seq_one_letter_code
_entity_poly.pdbx_strand_id
1 'polypeptide(L)' 'IVSSDLVELTNDVGSVRAMAYVTDSVKPGHTFMVFGQPRGAVGDLVSDHVDPTTTIPYYKGAWADIRRIGAQPEIA' A
#
# COMPACT_ATOMS: atom_id res chain seq x y z
N ILE A 1 8.22 -10.78 -6.95
CA ILE A 1 7.82 -10.46 -5.57
C ILE A 1 7.28 -11.75 -4.97
N VAL A 2 7.81 -12.16 -3.82
CA VAL A 2 7.33 -13.30 -3.03
C VAL A 2 6.96 -12.82 -1.63
N SER A 3 6.27 -13.65 -0.84
CA SER A 3 5.96 -13.32 0.55
C SER A 3 7.24 -12.99 1.33
N SER A 4 7.13 -12.01 2.24
CA SER A 4 8.25 -11.45 3.02
C SER A 4 9.26 -10.62 2.23
N ASP A 5 9.07 -10.38 0.93
CA ASP A 5 9.83 -9.32 0.25
C ASP A 5 9.43 -7.95 0.81
N LEU A 6 10.41 -7.08 1.03
CA LEU A 6 10.18 -5.65 1.20
C LEU A 6 9.91 -5.04 -0.18
N VAL A 7 8.78 -4.33 -0.30
CA VAL A 7 8.34 -3.65 -1.51
C VAL A 7 8.12 -2.17 -1.25
N GLU A 8 8.28 -1.37 -2.29
CA GLU A 8 7.91 0.03 -2.33
C GLU A 8 6.69 0.18 -3.23
N LEU A 9 5.68 0.85 -2.71
CA LEU A 9 4.50 1.28 -3.43
C LEU A 9 4.63 2.78 -3.71
N THR A 10 4.40 3.22 -4.94
CA THR A 10 4.55 4.62 -5.35
C THR A 10 3.41 5.05 -6.26
N ASN A 11 2.92 6.27 -6.04
CA ASN A 11 2.04 6.97 -6.96
C ASN A 11 2.36 8.47 -6.99
N ASP A 12 1.48 9.26 -7.58
CA ASP A 12 1.56 10.71 -7.66
C ASP A 12 1.37 11.43 -6.32
N VAL A 13 0.75 10.77 -5.34
CA VAL A 13 0.53 11.29 -3.99
C VAL A 13 1.77 11.08 -3.11
N GLY A 14 2.39 9.89 -3.17
CA GLY A 14 3.51 9.58 -2.31
C GLY A 14 4.08 8.17 -2.47
N SER A 15 4.80 7.72 -1.44
CA SER A 15 5.42 6.40 -1.42
C SER A 15 5.37 5.75 -0.04
N VAL A 16 5.22 4.43 -0.03
CA VAL A 16 5.16 3.62 1.20
C VAL A 16 5.97 2.35 1.02
N ARG A 17 6.68 1.94 2.09
CA ARG A 17 7.30 0.62 2.17
C ARG A 17 6.39 -0.35 2.90
N ALA A 18 6.27 -1.55 2.36
CA ALA A 18 5.46 -2.62 2.95
C ALA A 18 6.13 -3.99 2.77
N MET A 19 5.71 -4.95 3.59
CA MET A 19 6.03 -6.35 3.38
C MET A 19 4.99 -6.97 2.43
N ALA A 20 5.44 -7.68 1.40
CA ALA A 20 4.56 -8.42 0.53
C ALA A 20 3.99 -9.66 1.25
N TYR A 21 2.68 -9.85 1.12
CA TYR A 21 1.98 -11.07 1.51
C TYR A 21 1.26 -11.61 0.27
N VAL A 22 1.82 -12.62 -0.37
CA VAL A 22 1.26 -13.20 -1.60
C VAL A 22 0.17 -14.21 -1.23
N THR A 23 -1.03 -14.00 -1.78
CA THR A 23 -2.21 -14.84 -1.55
C THR A 23 -3.10 -14.86 -2.79
N ASP A 24 -3.88 -15.91 -2.97
CA ASP A 24 -4.92 -16.06 -3.99
C ASP A 24 -6.27 -15.44 -3.60
N SER A 25 -6.39 -14.92 -2.36
CA SER A 25 -7.61 -14.29 -1.85
C SER A 25 -7.87 -12.89 -2.41
N VAL A 26 -6.92 -12.29 -3.13
CA VAL A 26 -7.04 -10.97 -3.77
C VAL A 26 -7.03 -11.13 -5.28
N LYS A 27 -7.91 -10.39 -5.98
CA LYS A 27 -8.00 -10.44 -7.45
C LYS A 27 -6.68 -9.99 -8.11
N PRO A 28 -6.33 -10.53 -9.29
CA PRO A 28 -5.23 -9.98 -10.09
C PRO A 28 -5.37 -8.47 -10.31
N GLY A 29 -4.27 -7.73 -10.21
CA GLY A 29 -4.25 -6.27 -10.32
C GLY A 29 -4.81 -5.50 -9.13
N HIS A 30 -5.19 -6.18 -8.04
CA HIS A 30 -5.65 -5.56 -6.80
C HIS A 30 -4.71 -5.92 -5.65
N THR A 31 -4.69 -5.07 -4.64
CA THR A 31 -3.94 -5.31 -3.40
C THR A 31 -4.78 -4.88 -2.19
N PHE A 32 -4.39 -5.37 -1.02
CA PHE A 32 -4.91 -4.92 0.26
C PHE A 32 -3.74 -4.56 1.17
N MET A 33 -3.85 -3.44 1.87
CA MET A 33 -2.87 -3.00 2.85
C MET A 33 -3.57 -2.60 4.14
N VAL A 34 -3.07 -3.10 5.26
CA VAL A 34 -3.57 -2.76 6.60
C VAL A 34 -3.30 -1.28 6.87
N PHE A 35 -4.33 -0.56 7.30
CA PHE A 35 -4.19 0.83 7.72
C PHE A 35 -3.72 0.91 9.18
N GLY A 36 -3.08 2.02 9.56
CA GLY A 36 -2.68 2.29 10.94
C GLY A 36 -1.38 1.62 11.40
N GLN A 37 -0.62 0.97 10.51
CA GLN A 37 0.72 0.47 10.80
C GLN A 37 1.75 1.61 10.72
N PRO A 38 2.41 2.02 11.81
CA PRO A 38 3.31 3.18 11.80
C PRO A 38 4.56 3.03 10.91
N ARG A 39 4.99 1.79 10.63
CA ARG A 39 6.18 1.51 9.79
C ARG A 39 5.87 1.38 8.30
N GLY A 40 4.64 1.68 7.89
CA GLY A 40 4.16 1.60 6.52
C GLY A 40 2.74 2.13 6.48
N ALA A 41 2.59 3.45 6.49
CA ALA A 41 1.30 4.11 6.55
C ALA A 41 0.66 4.19 5.15
N VAL A 42 -0.31 3.33 4.85
CA VAL A 42 -1.02 3.35 3.56
C VAL A 42 -1.66 4.71 3.23
N GLY A 43 -1.91 5.54 4.24
CA GLY A 43 -2.42 6.90 4.08
C GLY A 43 -1.54 7.77 3.18
N ASP A 44 -0.24 7.51 3.09
CA ASP A 44 0.67 8.29 2.25
C ASP A 44 0.47 8.02 0.73
N LEU A 45 -0.40 7.07 0.36
CA LEU A 45 -0.81 6.79 -1.02
C LEU A 45 -2.22 7.32 -1.34
N VAL A 46 -2.97 7.80 -0.34
CA VAL A 46 -4.38 8.19 -0.48
C VAL A 46 -4.45 9.68 -0.82
N SER A 47 -5.08 10.02 -1.95
CA SER A 47 -5.30 11.41 -2.37
C SER A 47 -6.19 12.18 -1.39
N ASP A 48 -6.19 13.51 -1.52
CA ASP A 48 -7.10 14.41 -0.79
C ASP A 48 -8.56 14.37 -1.28
N HIS A 49 -8.89 13.49 -2.23
CA HIS A 49 -10.24 13.38 -2.77
C HIS A 49 -11.27 12.95 -1.71
N VAL A 50 -12.32 13.76 -1.59
CA VAL A 50 -13.44 13.56 -0.67
C VAL A 50 -14.77 13.66 -1.41
N ASP A 51 -15.80 13.01 -0.87
CA ASP A 51 -17.18 13.27 -1.29
C ASP A 51 -17.55 14.74 -1.02
N PRO A 52 -18.09 15.48 -2.01
CA PRO A 52 -18.30 16.93 -1.89
C PRO A 52 -19.44 17.32 -0.93
N THR A 53 -20.31 16.38 -0.55
CA THR A 53 -21.44 16.65 0.36
C THR A 53 -21.08 16.37 1.81
N THR A 54 -20.28 15.32 2.04
CA THR A 54 -20.00 14.77 3.38
C THR A 54 -18.56 14.98 3.83
N THR A 55 -17.64 15.34 2.93
CA THR A 55 -16.19 15.43 3.19
C THR A 55 -15.57 14.08 3.58
N ILE A 56 -16.25 12.96 3.31
CA ILE A 56 -15.71 11.61 3.59
C ILE A 56 -14.64 11.26 2.55
N PRO A 57 -13.41 10.89 2.95
CA PRO A 57 -12.34 10.57 1.99
C PRO A 57 -12.55 9.25 1.23
N TYR A 58 -12.12 9.22 -0.03
CA TYR A 58 -12.17 8.01 -0.85
C TYR A 58 -10.98 7.07 -0.61
N TYR A 59 -10.85 6.54 0.61
CA TYR A 59 -9.71 5.68 1.02
C TYR A 59 -9.49 4.42 0.19
N LYS A 60 -10.50 3.94 -0.54
CA LYS A 60 -10.44 2.69 -1.29
C LYS A 60 -10.10 2.89 -2.77
N GLY A 61 -9.93 4.13 -3.21
CA GLY A 61 -9.54 4.49 -4.57
C GLY A 61 -8.10 4.99 -4.63
N ALA A 62 -7.13 4.09 -4.53
CA ALA A 62 -5.71 4.40 -4.71
C ALA A 62 -5.09 3.41 -5.69
N TRP A 63 -4.36 3.93 -6.68
CA TRP A 63 -3.54 3.16 -7.60
C TRP A 63 -2.08 3.46 -7.32
N ALA A 64 -1.23 2.45 -7.44
CA ALA A 64 0.20 2.59 -7.22
C ALA A 64 0.96 1.51 -8.00
N ASP A 65 2.16 1.88 -8.43
CA ASP A 65 3.15 0.90 -8.91
C ASP A 65 3.77 0.19 -7.71
N ILE A 66 4.16 -1.07 -7.91
CA ILE A 66 4.79 -1.90 -6.87
C ILE A 66 6.14 -2.39 -7.38
N ARG A 67 7.20 -2.04 -6.64
CA ARG A 67 8.58 -2.45 -6.95
C ARG A 67 9.20 -3.22 -5.79
N ARG A 68 9.88 -4.31 -6.10
CA ARG A 68 10.68 -5.06 -5.11
C ARG A 68 11.90 -4.24 -4.68
N ILE A 69 12.13 -4.13 -3.37
CA ILE A 69 13.36 -3.58 -2.79
C ILE A 69 14.34 -4.71 -2.48
N GLY A 70 13.88 -5.78 -1.83
CA GLY A 70 14.74 -6.88 -1.39
C GLY A 70 13.99 -7.87 -0.50
N ALA A 71 14.71 -8.84 0.05
CA ALA A 71 14.18 -9.64 1.15
C ALA A 71 14.01 -8.74 2.40
N GLN A 72 13.04 -9.05 3.27
CA GLN A 72 12.97 -8.37 4.56
C GLN A 72 14.30 -8.55 5.32
N PRO A 73 14.85 -7.49 5.96
CA PRO A 73 15.97 -7.65 6.87
C PRO A 73 15.62 -8.67 7.96
N GLU A 74 16.57 -9.54 8.32
CA GLU A 74 16.44 -10.31 9.55
C GLU A 74 16.24 -9.35 10.72
N ILE A 75 15.25 -9.65 11.56
CA ILE A 75 15.03 -8.91 12.80
C ILE A 75 16.18 -9.35 13.73
N ALA A 76 17.15 -8.45 13.93
CA ALA A 76 18.16 -8.59 14.98
C ALA A 76 17.52 -8.41 16.37
#